data_AF-A0A2V9KY72-F1
#
_entry.id   AF-A0A2V9KY72-F1
#
_cell.length_a   1.000
_cell.length_b   1.000
_cell.length_c   1.000
_cell.angle_alpha   90.00
_cell.angle_beta   90.00
_cell.angle_gamma   90.00
#
_symmetry.space_group_name_H-M   'P 1'
#
loop_
_entity.id
_entity.type
_entity.pdbx_description
1 polymer ?
#
loop_
_entity_poly.entity_id
_entity_poly.type
_entity_poly.pdbx_seq_one_letter_code
_entity_poly.pdbx_strand_id
1 'polypeptide(L)'
;MRSFFLACSQSRWLRERATRFGFVRRAVSRFMPGETVSDAISAACALREQSIGTVFTHLGENVSDPAEAEYATQHYLDVLDRIHESGLGTEVSVKLTQLGLDLSPEVCYANLRRIIEHAGPASVVWIDMEASNYVDRTLGVYRRARAAYPNVGVCLQAYLYRTAEDLKALLPAGAAIRLVKGAYKEPPNVAFPRKKDVDENYFALARQLLSDE
;
A
#
# COMPACT_ATOMS: atom_id res chain seq x y z
N MET A 1 7.43 22.39 12.23
CA MET A 1 6.11 22.10 11.59
C MET A 1 5.84 20.61 11.45
N ARG A 2 6.68 19.80 10.77
CA ARG A 2 6.43 18.36 10.57
C ARG A 2 6.18 17.56 11.86
N SER A 3 7.00 17.77 12.89
CA SER A 3 6.83 17.14 14.21
C SER A 3 5.51 17.50 14.91
N PHE A 4 5.07 18.75 14.79
CA PHE A 4 3.79 19.22 15.34
C PHE A 4 2.60 18.54 14.65
N PHE A 5 2.60 18.49 13.31
CA PHE A 5 1.54 17.80 12.56
C PHE A 5 1.52 16.29 12.82
N LEU A 6 2.68 15.65 12.98
CA LEU A 6 2.77 14.23 13.39
C LEU A 6 2.19 14.00 14.79
N ALA A 7 2.49 14.88 15.75
CA ALA A 7 1.92 14.78 17.08
C ALA A 7 0.39 14.97 17.05
N CYS A 8 -0.11 15.91 16.24
CA CYS A 8 -1.54 16.12 16.06
C CYS A 8 -2.24 14.93 15.40
N SER A 9 -1.63 14.29 14.38
CA SER A 9 -2.24 13.14 13.71
C SER A 9 -2.30 11.89 14.61
N GLN A 10 -1.39 11.77 15.57
CA GLN A 10 -1.37 10.70 16.57
C GLN A 10 -2.42 10.88 17.69
N SER A 11 -3.03 12.06 17.83
CA SER A 11 -4.07 12.31 18.83
C SER A 11 -5.46 11.85 18.34
N ARG A 12 -6.05 10.84 19.01
CA ARG A 12 -7.40 10.32 18.71
C ARG A 12 -8.47 11.41 18.81
N TRP A 13 -8.40 12.27 19.84
CA TRP A 13 -9.34 13.37 20.06
C TRP A 13 -9.32 14.40 18.92
N LEU A 14 -8.13 14.79 18.46
CA LEU A 14 -8.01 15.72 17.33
C LEU A 14 -8.54 15.07 16.06
N ARG A 15 -8.26 13.78 15.83
CA ARG A 15 -8.73 13.04 14.66
C ARG A 15 -10.27 13.01 14.57
N GLU A 16 -10.95 12.74 15.67
CA GLU A 16 -12.42 12.62 15.72
C GLU A 16 -13.16 13.96 15.66
N ARG A 17 -12.58 15.03 16.23
CA ARG A 17 -13.20 16.37 16.22
C ARG A 17 -12.83 17.18 14.98
N ALA A 18 -11.60 17.07 14.49
CA ALA A 18 -11.14 17.86 13.35
C ALA A 18 -11.93 17.53 12.07
N THR A 19 -12.24 16.26 11.83
CA THR A 19 -12.99 15.79 10.64
C THR A 19 -14.44 16.29 10.60
N ARG A 20 -14.97 16.82 11.70
CA ARG A 20 -16.31 17.43 11.76
C ARG A 20 -16.35 18.87 11.28
N PHE A 21 -15.20 19.56 11.21
CA PHE A 21 -15.16 20.94 10.72
C PHE A 21 -15.14 20.99 9.19
N GLY A 22 -16.04 21.78 8.60
CA GLY A 22 -16.21 21.87 7.15
C GLY A 22 -14.95 22.32 6.39
N PHE A 23 -14.10 23.15 7.00
CA PHE A 23 -12.82 23.55 6.39
C PHE A 23 -11.81 22.40 6.34
N VAL A 24 -11.79 21.54 7.36
CA VAL A 24 -10.93 20.34 7.40
C VAL A 24 -11.42 19.33 6.37
N ARG A 25 -12.73 19.07 6.29
CA ARG A 25 -13.31 18.22 5.23
C ARG A 25 -12.95 18.72 3.83
N ARG A 26 -13.03 20.02 3.58
CA ARG A 26 -12.66 20.62 2.28
C ARG A 26 -11.16 20.55 1.99
N ALA A 27 -10.32 20.64 3.00
CA ALA A 27 -8.87 20.47 2.84
C ALA A 27 -8.50 19.00 2.58
N VAL A 28 -9.20 18.07 3.23
CA VAL A 28 -8.97 16.62 3.11
C VAL A 28 -9.59 16.05 1.83
N SER A 29 -10.69 16.63 1.32
CA SER A 29 -11.39 16.11 0.12
C SER A 29 -10.53 16.08 -1.15
N ARG A 30 -9.45 16.87 -1.18
CA ARG A 30 -8.45 16.82 -2.26
C ARG A 30 -7.57 15.57 -2.22
N PHE A 31 -7.43 14.95 -1.05
CA PHE A 31 -6.56 13.80 -0.79
C PHE A 31 -7.33 12.51 -0.50
N MET A 32 -8.58 12.62 -0.04
CA MET A 32 -9.45 11.50 0.28
C MET A 32 -10.86 11.80 -0.25
N PRO A 33 -11.41 11.00 -1.17
CA PRO A 33 -12.69 11.31 -1.83
C PRO A 33 -13.87 11.32 -0.85
N GLY A 34 -13.74 10.62 0.28
CA GLY A 34 -14.70 10.59 1.38
C GLY A 34 -14.33 9.51 2.40
N GLU A 35 -15.24 9.22 3.33
CA GLU A 35 -15.02 8.24 4.41
C GLU A 35 -15.67 6.88 4.09
N THR A 36 -16.40 6.77 2.97
CA THR A 36 -17.12 5.56 2.59
C THR A 36 -16.60 4.95 1.29
N VAL A 37 -16.85 3.65 1.09
CA VAL A 37 -16.53 2.96 -0.17
C VAL A 37 -17.29 3.58 -1.35
N SER A 38 -18.52 4.04 -1.14
CA SER A 38 -19.31 4.72 -2.18
C SER A 38 -18.66 6.02 -2.66
N ASP A 39 -18.00 6.76 -1.77
CA ASP A 39 -17.25 7.97 -2.13
C ASP A 39 -16.05 7.62 -3.01
N ALA A 40 -15.32 6.56 -2.64
CA ALA A 40 -14.18 6.06 -3.42
C ALA A 40 -14.60 5.57 -4.81
N ILE A 41 -15.70 4.81 -4.90
CA ILE A 41 -16.27 4.34 -6.19
C ILE A 41 -16.68 5.52 -7.06
N SER A 42 -17.37 6.52 -6.50
CA SER A 42 -17.78 7.71 -7.25
C SER A 42 -16.58 8.48 -7.81
N ALA A 43 -15.51 8.62 -7.02
CA ALA A 43 -14.27 9.24 -7.48
C ALA A 43 -13.57 8.42 -8.56
N ALA A 44 -13.56 7.08 -8.44
CA ALA A 44 -13.00 6.20 -9.46
C ALA A 44 -13.76 6.27 -10.78
N CYS A 45 -15.10 6.36 -10.74
CA CYS A 45 -15.90 6.59 -11.94
C CYS A 45 -15.52 7.90 -12.65
N ALA A 46 -15.34 9.00 -11.89
CA ALA A 46 -14.94 10.29 -12.45
C ALA A 46 -13.50 10.27 -13.03
N LEU A 47 -12.58 9.51 -12.44
CA LEU A 47 -11.22 9.33 -12.95
C LEU A 47 -11.18 8.43 -14.20
N ARG A 48 -12.07 7.43 -14.27
CA ARG A 48 -12.23 6.58 -15.46
C ARG A 48 -12.63 7.38 -16.69
N GLU A 49 -13.48 8.40 -16.55
CA GLU A 49 -13.84 9.31 -17.65
C GLU A 49 -12.61 10.05 -18.23
N GLN A 50 -11.53 10.15 -17.46
CA GLN A 50 -10.26 10.75 -17.86
C GLN A 50 -9.20 9.69 -18.24
N SER A 51 -9.58 8.41 -18.34
CA SER A 51 -8.67 7.29 -18.58
C SER A 51 -7.55 7.15 -17.53
N ILE A 52 -7.82 7.57 -16.30
CA ILE A 52 -6.90 7.44 -15.17
C ILE A 52 -7.26 6.19 -14.37
N GLY A 53 -6.31 5.25 -14.25
CA GLY A 53 -6.45 4.06 -13.41
C GLY A 53 -6.46 4.41 -11.92
N THR A 54 -7.11 3.56 -11.13
CA THR A 54 -7.31 3.78 -9.69
C THR A 54 -6.88 2.60 -8.85
N VAL A 55 -6.35 2.90 -7.68
CA VAL A 55 -5.97 1.91 -6.67
C VAL A 55 -6.62 2.31 -5.34
N PHE A 56 -7.38 1.40 -4.73
CA PHE A 56 -7.96 1.63 -3.42
C PHE A 56 -7.08 1.07 -2.31
N THR A 57 -6.98 1.79 -1.20
CA THR A 57 -6.28 1.33 0.00
C THR A 57 -7.14 1.60 1.22
N HIS A 58 -7.27 0.60 2.09
CA HIS A 58 -7.94 0.79 3.36
C HIS A 58 -7.00 1.46 4.36
N LEU A 59 -7.44 2.54 5.00
CA LEU A 59 -6.60 3.30 5.92
C LEU A 59 -6.52 2.61 7.29
N GLY A 60 -5.30 2.30 7.71
CA GLY A 60 -4.97 1.68 8.99
C GLY A 60 -3.68 0.87 8.88
N GLU A 61 -3.05 0.54 10.00
CA GLU A 61 -1.81 -0.24 10.09
C GLU A 61 -1.80 -0.98 11.43
N ASN A 62 -0.98 -2.04 11.55
CA ASN A 62 -0.64 -2.72 12.80
C ASN A 62 -1.84 -3.21 13.62
N VAL A 63 -2.57 -4.19 13.11
CA VAL A 63 -3.62 -4.84 13.92
C VAL A 63 -3.00 -5.74 14.99
N SER A 64 -3.65 -5.78 16.15
CA SER A 64 -3.17 -6.55 17.32
C SER A 64 -4.09 -7.70 17.70
N ASP A 65 -5.24 -7.80 17.05
CA ASP A 65 -6.24 -8.85 17.25
C ASP A 65 -6.51 -9.58 15.92
N PRO A 66 -6.53 -10.92 15.90
CA PRO A 66 -7.00 -11.69 14.74
C PRO A 66 -8.37 -11.23 14.20
N ALA A 67 -9.28 -10.77 15.05
CA ALA A 67 -10.58 -10.25 14.62
C ALA A 67 -10.46 -8.95 13.80
N GLU A 68 -9.50 -8.08 14.12
CA GLU A 68 -9.21 -6.87 13.33
C GLU A 68 -8.62 -7.23 11.97
N ALA A 69 -7.76 -8.26 11.91
CA ALA A 69 -7.21 -8.77 10.65
C ALA A 69 -8.31 -9.35 9.75
N GLU A 70 -9.23 -10.12 10.33
CA GLU A 70 -10.39 -10.65 9.62
C GLU A 70 -11.30 -9.53 9.13
N TYR A 71 -11.57 -8.52 9.96
CA TYR A 71 -12.37 -7.36 9.58
C TYR A 71 -11.74 -6.61 8.39
N ALA A 72 -10.43 -6.35 8.43
CA ALA A 72 -9.73 -5.70 7.33
C ALA A 72 -9.81 -6.54 6.05
N THR A 73 -9.66 -7.85 6.17
CA THR A 73 -9.79 -8.79 5.04
C THR A 73 -11.18 -8.73 4.44
N GLN A 74 -12.23 -8.87 5.26
CA GLN A 74 -13.61 -8.79 4.81
C GLN A 74 -13.93 -7.45 4.15
N HIS A 75 -13.40 -6.35 4.70
CA HIS A 75 -13.55 -5.04 4.08
C HIS A 75 -12.98 -4.99 2.65
N TYR A 76 -11.80 -5.58 2.41
CA TYR A 76 -11.25 -5.67 1.06
C TYR A 76 -12.12 -6.52 0.12
N LEU A 77 -12.69 -7.62 0.60
CA LEU A 77 -13.61 -8.45 -0.19
C LEU A 77 -14.85 -7.66 -0.59
N ASP A 78 -15.49 -6.97 0.36
CA ASP A 78 -16.68 -6.13 0.10
C ASP A 78 -16.37 -4.97 -0.87
N VAL A 79 -15.16 -4.42 -0.80
CA VAL A 79 -14.70 -3.37 -1.73
C VAL A 79 -14.49 -3.93 -3.13
N LEU A 80 -13.90 -5.12 -3.25
CA LEU A 80 -13.70 -5.78 -4.54
C LEU A 80 -15.04 -6.13 -5.21
N ASP A 81 -16.02 -6.62 -4.45
CA ASP A 81 -17.38 -6.85 -4.96
C ASP A 81 -17.96 -5.58 -5.58
N ARG A 82 -17.87 -4.45 -4.86
CA ARG A 82 -18.37 -3.16 -5.36
C ARG A 82 -17.61 -2.65 -6.59
N ILE A 83 -16.30 -2.91 -6.66
CA ILE A 83 -15.48 -2.58 -7.83
C ILE A 83 -15.97 -3.37 -9.05
N HIS A 84 -16.21 -4.67 -8.89
CA HIS A 84 -16.71 -5.55 -9.94
C HIS A 84 -18.11 -5.17 -10.38
N GLU A 85 -19.03 -4.93 -9.45
CA GLU A 85 -20.40 -4.46 -9.73
C GLU A 85 -20.42 -3.14 -10.52
N SER A 86 -19.45 -2.26 -10.24
CA SER A 86 -19.32 -0.95 -10.92
C SER A 86 -18.61 -1.04 -12.29
N GLY A 87 -18.13 -2.22 -12.67
CA GLY A 87 -17.33 -2.43 -13.88
C GLY A 87 -16.05 -1.59 -13.90
N LEU A 88 -15.45 -1.34 -12.74
CA LEU A 88 -14.23 -0.55 -12.61
C LEU A 88 -13.00 -1.45 -12.71
N GLY A 89 -11.99 -1.01 -13.46
CA GLY A 89 -10.65 -1.62 -13.45
C GLY A 89 -9.81 -1.17 -12.25
N THR A 90 -10.43 -0.98 -11.09
CA THR A 90 -9.74 -0.52 -9.89
C THR A 90 -9.00 -1.67 -9.22
N GLU A 91 -7.74 -1.43 -8.89
CA GLU A 91 -6.90 -2.38 -8.15
C GLU A 91 -6.92 -2.07 -6.65
N VAL A 92 -6.37 -2.96 -5.82
CA VAL A 92 -6.26 -2.75 -4.36
C VAL A 92 -4.81 -2.77 -3.89
N SER A 93 -4.50 -1.97 -2.87
CA SER A 93 -3.21 -1.93 -2.18
C SER A 93 -3.41 -2.25 -0.70
N VAL A 94 -2.79 -3.32 -0.24
CA VAL A 94 -2.92 -3.84 1.13
C VAL A 94 -1.63 -3.64 1.92
N LYS A 95 -1.75 -3.42 3.22
CA LYS A 95 -0.63 -3.46 4.17
C LYS A 95 -0.69 -4.76 4.95
N LEU A 96 0.42 -5.50 4.99
CA LEU A 96 0.43 -6.84 5.57
C LEU A 96 0.23 -6.81 7.09
N THR A 97 0.66 -5.75 7.77
CA THR A 97 0.37 -5.61 9.20
C THR A 97 -1.12 -5.48 9.50
N GLN A 98 -1.95 -4.99 8.56
CA GLN A 98 -3.42 -5.01 8.69
C GLN A 98 -3.99 -6.41 8.49
N LEU A 99 -3.32 -7.26 7.72
CA LEU A 99 -3.76 -8.63 7.44
C LEU A 99 -3.27 -9.63 8.51
N GLY A 100 -2.55 -9.15 9.53
CA GLY A 100 -2.09 -9.97 10.66
C GLY A 100 -0.62 -10.40 10.58
N LEU A 101 0.24 -9.68 9.84
CA LEU A 101 1.67 -10.01 9.76
C LEU A 101 2.37 -10.01 11.13
N ASP A 102 1.94 -9.17 12.06
CA ASP A 102 2.45 -9.14 13.45
C ASP A 102 1.88 -10.25 14.34
N LEU A 103 0.79 -10.90 13.91
CA LEU A 103 0.17 -12.01 14.63
C LEU A 103 0.80 -13.34 14.20
N SER A 104 0.82 -13.59 12.89
CA SER A 104 1.37 -14.80 12.30
C SER A 104 1.54 -14.62 10.78
N PRO A 105 2.71 -14.97 10.21
CA PRO A 105 2.88 -15.00 8.75
C PRO A 105 1.87 -15.89 8.03
N GLU A 106 1.40 -16.98 8.65
CA GLU A 106 0.40 -17.87 8.05
C GLU A 106 -1.00 -17.25 8.04
N VAL A 107 -1.38 -16.54 9.12
CA VAL A 107 -2.66 -15.79 9.17
C VAL A 107 -2.64 -14.69 8.11
N CYS A 108 -1.55 -13.93 8.05
CA CYS A 108 -1.35 -12.89 7.03
C CYS A 108 -1.45 -13.45 5.61
N TYR A 109 -0.80 -14.58 5.34
CA TYR A 109 -0.83 -15.19 4.01
C TYR A 109 -2.22 -15.73 3.66
N ALA A 110 -2.93 -16.36 4.60
CA ALA A 110 -4.28 -16.86 4.39
C ALA A 110 -5.27 -15.72 4.03
N ASN A 111 -5.17 -14.60 4.73
CA ASN A 111 -5.96 -13.40 4.47
C ASN A 111 -5.62 -12.75 3.12
N LEU A 112 -4.32 -12.57 2.85
CA LEU A 112 -3.86 -12.06 1.57
C LEU A 112 -4.33 -12.93 0.40
N ARG A 113 -4.26 -14.25 0.54
CA ARG A 113 -4.72 -15.20 -0.48
C ARG A 113 -6.19 -15.01 -0.82
N ARG A 114 -7.06 -14.87 0.18
CA ARG A 114 -8.49 -14.62 -0.03
C ARG A 114 -8.71 -13.36 -0.87
N ILE A 115 -7.99 -12.28 -0.57
CA ILE A 115 -8.07 -11.01 -1.32
C ILE A 115 -7.60 -11.19 -2.77
N ILE A 116 -6.48 -11.90 -2.99
CA ILE A 116 -5.95 -12.15 -4.35
C ILE A 116 -6.93 -12.98 -5.18
N GLU A 117 -7.45 -14.06 -4.61
CA GLU A 117 -8.40 -14.94 -5.30
C GLU A 117 -9.69 -14.20 -5.63
N HIS A 118 -10.18 -13.37 -4.71
CA HIS A 118 -11.39 -12.58 -4.89
C HIS A 118 -11.20 -11.44 -5.90
N ALA A 119 -10.02 -10.82 -5.95
CA ALA A 119 -9.72 -9.77 -6.93
C ALA A 119 -9.74 -10.31 -8.38
N GLY A 120 -9.43 -11.61 -8.54
CA GLY A 120 -9.38 -12.29 -9.82
C GLY A 120 -8.09 -12.02 -10.61
N PRO A 121 -7.79 -12.86 -11.61
CA PRO A 121 -6.49 -12.86 -12.30
C PRO A 121 -6.23 -11.60 -13.14
N ALA A 122 -7.27 -10.82 -13.46
CA ALA A 122 -7.17 -9.60 -14.26
C ALA A 122 -6.80 -8.35 -13.45
N SER A 123 -6.87 -8.41 -12.11
CA SER A 123 -6.58 -7.28 -11.22
C SER A 123 -5.32 -7.53 -10.42
N VAL A 124 -4.43 -6.53 -10.35
CA VAL A 124 -3.22 -6.64 -9.52
C VAL A 124 -3.56 -6.32 -8.07
N VAL A 125 -3.19 -7.21 -7.16
CA VAL A 125 -3.17 -6.92 -5.71
C VAL A 125 -1.77 -6.43 -5.34
N TRP A 126 -1.69 -5.19 -4.87
CA TRP A 126 -0.43 -4.56 -4.49
C TRP A 126 -0.17 -4.73 -3.00
N ILE A 127 1.06 -5.12 -2.66
CA ILE A 127 1.55 -5.17 -1.29
C ILE A 127 2.33 -3.89 -1.01
N ASP A 128 1.79 -3.03 -0.16
CA ASP A 128 2.47 -1.82 0.31
C ASP A 128 3.67 -2.19 1.18
N MET A 129 4.75 -1.42 1.03
CA MET A 129 5.94 -1.59 1.85
C MET A 129 5.87 -0.63 3.04
N GLU A 130 5.84 -1.23 4.22
CA GLU A 130 5.76 -0.54 5.51
C GLU A 130 7.17 -0.11 5.98
N ALA A 131 7.35 0.14 7.28
CA ALA A 131 8.64 0.52 7.84
C ALA A 131 9.74 -0.55 7.64
N SER A 132 11.01 -0.14 7.74
CA SER A 132 12.18 -0.95 7.40
C SER A 132 12.24 -2.31 8.13
N ASN A 133 11.74 -2.38 9.36
CA ASN A 133 11.67 -3.59 10.17
C ASN A 133 10.70 -4.65 9.61
N TYR A 134 9.83 -4.29 8.67
CA TYR A 134 8.89 -5.21 8.03
C TYR A 134 9.37 -5.76 6.69
N VAL A 135 10.39 -5.15 6.07
CA VAL A 135 10.78 -5.43 4.67
C VAL A 135 11.01 -6.92 4.43
N ASP A 136 11.80 -7.60 5.28
CA ASP A 136 12.11 -9.01 5.08
C ASP A 136 10.88 -9.92 5.17
N ARG A 137 10.01 -9.68 6.16
CA ARG A 137 8.76 -10.44 6.31
C ARG A 137 7.82 -10.17 5.13
N THR A 138 7.74 -8.93 4.69
CA THR A 138 6.91 -8.53 3.53
C THR A 138 7.40 -9.18 2.25
N LEU A 139 8.71 -9.14 1.97
CA LEU A 139 9.29 -9.79 0.79
C LEU A 139 9.16 -11.32 0.87
N GLY A 140 9.21 -11.91 2.06
CA GLY A 140 8.91 -13.33 2.27
C GLY A 140 7.49 -13.72 1.86
N VAL A 141 6.49 -12.98 2.36
CA VAL A 141 5.08 -13.18 1.99
C VAL A 141 4.84 -12.91 0.50
N TYR A 142 5.44 -11.84 -0.05
CA TYR A 142 5.35 -11.52 -1.47
C TYR A 142 5.87 -12.66 -2.35
N ARG A 143 7.08 -13.19 -2.08
CA ARG A 143 7.65 -14.28 -2.89
C ARG A 143 6.76 -15.52 -2.88
N ARG A 144 6.20 -15.88 -1.71
CA ARG A 144 5.25 -17.00 -1.59
C ARG A 144 3.98 -16.73 -2.42
N ALA A 145 3.40 -15.53 -2.31
CA ALA A 145 2.20 -15.17 -3.06
C ALA A 145 2.47 -15.13 -4.58
N ARG A 146 3.58 -14.52 -5.01
CA ARG A 146 3.97 -14.40 -6.42
C ARG A 146 4.20 -15.75 -7.09
N ALA A 147 4.73 -16.74 -6.35
CA ALA A 147 4.91 -18.10 -6.85
C ALA A 147 3.58 -18.81 -7.15
N ALA A 148 2.50 -18.45 -6.45
CA ALA A 148 1.17 -19.00 -6.67
C ALA A 148 0.27 -18.12 -7.57
N TYR A 149 0.48 -16.81 -7.56
CA TYR A 149 -0.38 -15.82 -8.21
C TYR A 149 0.45 -14.78 -8.98
N PRO A 150 0.38 -14.76 -10.33
CA PRO A 150 1.15 -13.82 -11.16
C PRO A 150 0.61 -12.38 -11.13
N ASN A 151 -0.56 -12.14 -10.55
CA ASN A 151 -1.19 -10.82 -10.41
C ASN A 151 -0.92 -10.17 -9.03
N VAL A 152 0.22 -10.47 -8.42
CA VAL A 152 0.65 -9.82 -7.16
C VAL A 152 1.83 -8.90 -7.43
N GLY A 153 1.72 -7.65 -6.98
CA GLY A 153 2.77 -6.64 -7.03
C GLY A 153 3.27 -6.24 -5.65
N VAL A 154 4.46 -5.63 -5.57
CA VAL A 154 5.06 -5.16 -4.32
C VAL A 154 5.67 -3.78 -4.46
N CYS A 155 5.57 -2.99 -3.40
CA CYS A 155 6.23 -1.69 -3.32
C CYS A 155 7.70 -1.83 -2.88
N LEU A 156 8.60 -1.02 -3.43
CA LEU A 156 9.98 -0.88 -2.97
C LEU A 156 10.32 0.60 -2.70
N GLN A 157 11.13 0.88 -1.69
CA GLN A 157 11.37 2.22 -1.18
C GLN A 157 12.80 2.70 -1.46
N ALA A 158 12.97 3.64 -2.40
CA ALA A 158 14.26 4.12 -2.85
C ALA A 158 15.14 4.78 -1.77
N TYR A 159 14.57 5.21 -0.65
CA TYR A 159 15.36 5.76 0.45
C TYR A 159 16.15 4.72 1.27
N LEU A 160 15.92 3.41 1.12
CA LEU A 160 16.65 2.39 1.87
C LEU A 160 17.89 1.96 1.12
N TYR A 161 19.01 1.79 1.82
CA TYR A 161 20.26 1.32 1.20
C TYR A 161 20.10 -0.08 0.58
N ARG A 162 19.29 -0.95 1.20
CA ARG A 162 19.07 -2.35 0.78
C ARG A 162 18.30 -2.51 -0.54
N THR A 163 17.56 -1.48 -0.98
CA THR A 163 16.57 -1.64 -2.04
C THR A 163 17.17 -2.01 -3.41
N ALA A 164 18.40 -1.62 -3.70
CA ALA A 164 19.06 -2.03 -4.95
C ALA A 164 19.29 -3.55 -5.00
N GLU A 165 19.66 -4.16 -3.88
CA GLU A 165 19.86 -5.60 -3.78
C GLU A 165 18.52 -6.34 -3.78
N ASP A 166 17.53 -5.85 -3.03
CA ASP A 166 16.17 -6.41 -3.04
C ASP A 166 15.57 -6.38 -4.46
N LEU A 167 15.72 -5.27 -5.20
CA LEU A 167 15.26 -5.15 -6.59
C LEU A 167 15.91 -6.21 -7.48
N LYS A 168 17.24 -6.32 -7.43
CA LYS A 168 18.00 -7.31 -8.23
C LYS A 168 17.54 -8.74 -7.95
N ALA A 169 17.18 -9.07 -6.71
CA ALA A 169 16.69 -10.39 -6.33
C ALA A 169 15.26 -10.67 -6.83
N LEU A 170 14.44 -9.64 -7.08
CA LEU A 170 13.04 -9.77 -7.49
C LEU A 170 12.83 -9.72 -9.00
N LEU A 171 13.72 -9.04 -9.75
CA LEU A 171 13.62 -8.92 -11.21
C LEU A 171 13.45 -10.27 -11.96
N PRO A 172 14.23 -11.33 -11.65
CA PRO A 172 14.11 -12.60 -12.38
C PRO A 172 12.75 -13.29 -12.24
N ALA A 173 11.96 -12.94 -11.21
CA ALA A 173 10.62 -13.48 -11.00
C ALA A 173 9.53 -12.73 -11.81
N GLY A 174 9.92 -11.81 -12.69
CA GLY A 174 9.00 -10.95 -13.44
C GLY A 174 8.15 -10.08 -12.52
N ALA A 175 8.73 -9.60 -11.43
CA ALA A 175 8.01 -8.92 -10.36
C ALA A 175 7.34 -7.63 -10.83
N ALA A 176 6.03 -7.48 -10.56
CA ALA A 176 5.37 -6.18 -10.65
C ALA A 176 5.79 -5.31 -9.46
N ILE A 177 6.57 -4.26 -9.73
CA ILE A 177 7.19 -3.41 -8.70
C ILE A 177 6.65 -1.98 -8.80
N ARG A 178 6.14 -1.47 -7.68
CA ARG A 178 5.84 -0.04 -7.51
C ARG A 178 6.99 0.62 -6.76
N LEU A 179 7.79 1.41 -7.47
CA LEU A 179 8.88 2.16 -6.85
C LEU A 179 8.35 3.43 -6.19
N VAL A 180 8.69 3.66 -4.93
CA VAL A 180 8.36 4.87 -4.17
C VAL A 180 9.62 5.44 -3.51
N LYS A 181 9.58 6.70 -3.06
CA LYS A 181 10.71 7.26 -2.29
C LYS A 181 10.83 6.65 -0.91
N GLY A 182 9.70 6.44 -0.22
CA GLY A 182 9.63 6.04 1.18
C GLY A 182 8.91 7.10 2.02
N ALA A 183 8.08 6.65 2.96
CA ALA A 183 7.19 7.51 3.75
C ALA A 183 7.51 7.55 5.25
N TYR A 184 8.19 6.52 5.76
CA TYR A 184 8.48 6.36 7.18
C TYR A 184 9.68 7.19 7.61
N LYS A 185 9.81 7.40 8.93
CA LYS A 185 10.96 8.11 9.51
C LYS A 185 12.00 7.09 9.95
N GLU A 186 12.92 6.78 9.04
CA GLU A 186 13.99 5.79 9.26
C GLU A 186 15.28 6.45 9.79
N PRO A 187 16.10 5.71 10.55
CA PRO A 187 17.38 6.20 11.01
C PRO A 187 18.44 6.21 9.88
N PRO A 188 19.46 7.07 9.95
CA PRO A 188 20.43 7.29 8.87
C PRO A 188 21.34 6.07 8.57
N ASN A 189 21.38 5.08 9.45
CA ASN A 189 22.08 3.81 9.24
C ASN A 189 21.27 2.81 8.39
N VAL A 190 19.98 3.08 8.15
CA VAL A 190 19.08 2.22 7.37
C VAL A 190 18.62 2.92 6.08
N ALA A 191 18.47 4.24 6.13
CA ALA A 191 17.99 5.05 5.01
C ALA A 191 18.86 6.27 4.73
N PHE A 192 18.88 6.70 3.46
CA PHE A 192 19.53 7.94 3.03
C PHE A 192 18.92 9.15 3.76
N PRO A 193 19.72 9.91 4.54
CA PRO A 193 19.20 11.06 5.28
C PRO A 193 18.97 12.28 4.38
N ARG A 194 19.69 12.39 3.26
CA ARG A 194 19.59 13.53 2.34
C ARG A 194 18.61 13.21 1.23
N LYS A 195 17.67 14.11 0.99
CA LYS A 195 16.69 14.00 -0.11
C LYS A 195 17.36 13.79 -1.48
N LYS A 196 18.50 14.45 -1.73
CA LYS A 196 19.24 14.32 -2.99
C LYS A 196 19.65 12.87 -3.27
N ASP A 197 20.15 12.17 -2.26
CA ASP A 197 20.57 10.77 -2.40
C ASP A 197 19.35 9.85 -2.65
N VAL A 198 18.20 10.13 -2.02
CA VAL A 198 16.93 9.43 -2.29
C VAL A 198 16.49 9.62 -3.74
N ASP A 199 16.57 10.86 -4.25
CA ASP A 199 16.17 11.20 -5.62
C ASP A 199 17.09 10.54 -6.66
N GLU A 200 18.41 10.53 -6.41
CA GLU A 200 19.40 9.84 -7.24
C GLU A 200 19.19 8.32 -7.24
N ASN A 201 18.99 7.71 -6.07
CA ASN A 201 18.75 6.27 -5.97
C ASN A 201 17.41 5.88 -6.63
N TYR A 202 16.35 6.69 -6.47
CA TYR A 202 15.08 6.47 -7.15
C TYR A 202 15.27 6.42 -8.67
N PHE A 203 16.04 7.36 -9.24
CA PHE A 203 16.31 7.37 -10.67
C PHE A 203 17.13 6.16 -11.13
N ALA A 204 18.14 5.76 -10.35
CA ALA A 204 18.94 4.57 -10.63
C ALA A 204 18.08 3.28 -10.65
N LEU A 205 17.25 3.08 -9.62
CA LEU A 205 16.35 1.93 -9.52
C LEU A 205 15.29 1.94 -10.63
N ALA A 206 14.73 3.11 -10.97
CA ALA A 206 13.77 3.23 -12.06
C ALA A 206 14.39 2.88 -13.41
N ARG A 207 15.64 3.28 -13.67
CA ARG A 207 16.36 2.90 -14.88
C ARG A 207 16.58 1.40 -14.97
N GLN A 208 16.90 0.75 -13.85
CA GLN A 208 17.05 -0.70 -13.80
C GLN A 208 15.72 -1.45 -13.98
N LEU A 209 14.60 -0.89 -13.52
CA LEU A 209 13.27 -1.47 -13.74
C LEU A 209 12.78 -1.38 -15.19
N LEU A 210 13.27 -0.37 -15.93
CA LEU A 210 12.86 -0.09 -17.30
C LEU A 210 13.88 -0.55 -18.35
N SER A 211 15.02 -1.12 -17.92
CA SER A 211 15.98 -1.70 -18.85
C SER A 211 15.45 -3.03 -19.39
N ASP A 212 15.80 -3.34 -20.64
CA ASP A 212 15.45 -4.60 -21.30
C ASP A 212 16.31 -5.80 -20.83
N GLU A 213 17.22 -5.57 -19.87
CA GLU A 213 18.09 -6.57 -19.21
C GLU A 213 17.46 -7.09 -17.91
#